data_AF-A0A662WEE2-F1
#
_entry.id   AF-A0A662WEE2-F1
#
_cell.length_a   1.000
_cell.length_b   1.000
_cell.length_c   1.000
_cell.angle_alpha   90.00
_cell.angle_beta   90.00
_cell.angle_gamma   90.00
#
_symmetry.space_group_name_H-M   'P 1'
#
loop_
_entity.id
_entity.type
_entity.pdbx_description
1 polymer ?
#
loop_
_entity_poly.entity_id
_entity_poly.type
_entity_poly.pdbx_seq_one_letter_code
_entity_poly.pdbx_strand_id
1 'polypeptide(L)'
;MLALRALVASALVWTLLAAQPSQISADYTVTADADTTLLASWEGWGTSLCWWANVFGDREDVADMLFTLNATVALDDSVSGLPALGFNIARYNIGGTGSNVINDNGDDVSMTVSSKMPAFKAMETFWLDWFNSDPTTSSWNWSVDAKQRAMLTLATQRGVDVLEAFSNSPPWWMTNNHATAGAANGDDDNLQSWNHDQFALYLATVVSQAKASWGIDFTYLEPFNE
;
A
#
# COMPACT_ATOMS: atom_id res chain seq x y z
N MET A 1 57.50 -53.95 27.23
CA MET A 1 56.42 -53.11 27.80
C MET A 1 56.59 -51.59 27.57
N LEU A 2 57.76 -51.07 27.18
CA LEU A 2 57.94 -49.63 26.92
C LEU A 2 57.37 -49.14 25.55
N ALA A 3 57.42 -49.97 24.50
CA ALA A 3 57.03 -49.54 23.14
C ALA A 3 55.50 -49.32 22.96
N LEU A 4 54.67 -50.04 23.72
CA LEU A 4 53.20 -49.93 23.60
C LEU A 4 52.64 -48.69 24.30
N ARG A 5 53.34 -48.15 25.32
CA ARG A 5 52.93 -46.92 26.03
C ARG A 5 53.23 -45.65 25.22
N ALA A 6 54.27 -45.67 24.37
CA ALA A 6 54.62 -44.53 23.52
C ALA A 6 53.63 -44.34 22.34
N LEU A 7 53.06 -45.43 21.80
CA LEU A 7 52.11 -45.36 20.69
C LEU A 7 50.71 -44.89 21.10
N VAL A 8 50.28 -45.18 22.32
CA VAL A 8 48.97 -44.73 22.84
C VAL A 8 49.01 -43.23 23.18
N ALA A 9 50.13 -42.73 23.70
CA ALA A 9 50.31 -41.31 23.98
C ALA A 9 50.35 -40.45 22.71
N SER A 10 50.96 -40.95 21.61
CA SER A 10 51.01 -40.21 20.35
C SER A 10 49.66 -40.18 19.61
N ALA A 11 48.88 -41.27 19.67
CA ALA A 11 47.54 -41.31 19.06
C ALA A 11 46.54 -40.37 19.75
N LEU A 12 46.62 -40.23 21.09
CA LEU A 12 45.77 -39.30 21.85
C LEU A 12 46.08 -37.82 21.57
N VAL A 13 47.34 -37.47 21.31
CA VAL A 13 47.74 -36.09 21.01
C VAL A 13 47.22 -35.68 19.62
N TRP A 14 47.24 -36.58 18.64
CA TRP A 14 46.70 -36.30 17.30
C TRP A 14 45.18 -36.18 17.26
N THR A 15 44.44 -36.94 18.07
CA THR A 15 42.97 -36.79 18.17
C THR A 15 42.57 -35.52 18.90
N LEU A 16 43.36 -35.04 19.87
CA LEU A 16 43.15 -33.75 20.55
C LEU A 16 43.48 -32.53 19.66
N LEU A 17 44.46 -32.64 18.76
CA LEU A 17 44.80 -31.60 17.79
C LEU A 17 43.82 -31.54 16.60
N ALA A 18 43.26 -32.67 16.17
CA ALA A 18 42.27 -32.72 15.09
C ALA A 18 40.83 -32.33 15.52
N ALA A 19 40.57 -32.31 16.83
CA ALA A 19 39.26 -31.97 17.41
C ALA A 19 39.18 -30.52 17.93
N GLN A 20 40.17 -29.67 17.67
CA GLN A 20 40.05 -28.25 17.97
C GLN A 20 39.05 -27.66 16.97
N PRO A 21 37.88 -27.17 17.43
CA PRO A 21 36.97 -26.47 16.55
C PRO A 21 37.73 -25.30 15.93
N SER A 22 37.64 -25.17 14.61
CA SER A 22 38.15 -24.00 13.90
C SER A 22 37.57 -22.76 14.57
N GLN A 23 38.44 -21.96 15.20
CA GLN A 23 38.04 -20.66 15.70
C GLN A 23 37.79 -19.77 14.49
N ILE A 24 36.53 -19.70 14.07
CA ILE A 24 36.08 -18.72 13.09
C ILE A 24 36.15 -17.37 13.80
N SER A 25 37.19 -16.59 13.50
CA SER A 25 37.21 -15.17 13.86
C SER A 25 36.24 -14.46 12.93
N ALA A 26 35.33 -13.66 13.46
CA ALA A 26 34.46 -12.85 12.63
C ALA A 26 35.31 -11.78 11.93
N ASP A 27 35.28 -11.71 10.59
CA ASP A 27 35.97 -10.66 9.81
C ASP A 27 35.44 -9.25 10.16
N TYR A 28 34.24 -9.16 10.72
CA TYR A 28 33.62 -7.93 11.18
C TYR A 28 32.67 -8.20 12.34
N THR A 29 32.68 -7.32 13.34
CA THR A 29 31.75 -7.36 14.48
C THR A 29 30.84 -6.15 14.43
N VAL A 30 29.52 -6.37 14.41
CA VAL A 30 28.52 -5.33 14.60
C VAL A 30 28.11 -5.32 16.07
N THR A 31 28.26 -4.19 16.74
CA THR A 31 27.72 -3.97 18.08
C THR A 31 26.41 -3.21 17.99
N ALA A 32 25.33 -3.80 18.51
CA ALA A 32 24.09 -3.07 18.76
C ALA A 32 24.15 -2.47 20.16
N ASP A 33 24.03 -1.14 20.25
CA ASP A 33 23.93 -0.43 21.51
C ASP A 33 22.45 -0.15 21.82
N ALA A 34 21.91 -0.87 22.80
CA ALA A 34 20.52 -0.71 23.22
C ALA A 34 20.32 0.47 24.18
N ASP A 35 21.40 1.08 24.72
CA ASP A 35 21.33 2.22 25.63
C ASP A 35 21.11 3.55 24.89
N THR A 36 21.27 3.55 23.56
CA THR A 36 21.08 4.71 22.70
C THR A 36 19.81 4.57 21.86
N THR A 37 18.77 5.36 22.16
CA THR A 37 17.57 5.45 21.31
C THR A 37 17.81 6.37 20.10
N LEU A 38 17.84 5.80 18.90
CA LEU A 38 17.95 6.57 17.64
C LEU A 38 16.60 7.03 17.09
N LEU A 39 15.56 6.21 17.27
CA LEU A 39 14.18 6.48 16.86
C LEU A 39 13.26 6.14 18.04
N ALA A 40 12.50 7.14 18.50
CA ALA A 40 11.65 6.99 19.70
C ALA A 40 10.40 6.12 19.44
N SER A 41 9.95 6.06 18.20
CA SER A 41 8.83 5.24 17.76
C SER A 41 9.07 4.78 16.32
N TRP A 42 8.49 3.63 16.00
CA TRP A 42 8.47 3.10 14.65
C TRP A 42 7.03 2.64 14.38
N GLU A 43 6.40 3.24 13.38
CA GLU A 43 4.96 3.03 13.11
C GLU A 43 4.68 1.75 12.35
N GLY A 44 5.65 1.22 11.60
CA GLY A 44 5.41 -0.01 10.85
C GLY A 44 6.05 -0.07 9.47
N TRP A 45 5.54 -1.02 8.70
CA TRP A 45 5.79 -1.17 7.28
C TRP A 45 4.51 -1.66 6.60
N GLY A 46 4.41 -1.46 5.29
CA GLY A 46 3.20 -1.84 4.59
C GLY A 46 3.28 -1.64 3.09
N THR A 47 2.11 -1.49 2.49
CA THR A 47 1.98 -1.36 1.04
C THR A 47 0.88 -0.39 0.65
N SER A 48 0.97 0.10 -0.59
CA SER A 48 -0.16 0.74 -1.23
C SER A 48 -1.10 -0.32 -1.79
N LEU A 49 -2.40 -0.07 -1.68
CA LEU A 49 -3.44 -0.86 -2.34
C LEU A 49 -3.50 -0.55 -3.85
N CYS A 50 -2.79 0.49 -4.30
CA CYS A 50 -2.67 0.81 -5.70
C CYS A 50 -1.78 -0.17 -6.48
N TRP A 51 -2.14 -0.56 -7.69
CA TRP A 51 -3.52 -0.64 -8.21
C TRP A 51 -4.02 -2.09 -8.20
N TRP A 52 -3.23 -2.98 -7.59
CA TRP A 52 -3.50 -4.41 -7.55
C TRP A 52 -4.82 -4.72 -6.84
N ALA A 53 -5.22 -3.94 -5.83
CA ALA A 53 -6.47 -4.14 -5.11
C ALA A 53 -7.71 -3.82 -5.96
N ASN A 54 -7.58 -3.07 -7.06
CA ASN A 54 -8.68 -2.93 -8.02
C ASN A 54 -8.97 -4.24 -8.77
N VAL A 55 -8.00 -5.16 -8.80
CA VAL A 55 -8.17 -6.47 -9.44
C VAL A 55 -8.48 -7.54 -8.39
N PHE A 56 -7.71 -7.56 -7.29
CA PHE A 56 -7.69 -8.63 -6.30
C PHE A 56 -8.20 -8.19 -4.92
N GLY A 57 -8.85 -7.03 -4.81
CA GLY A 57 -9.18 -6.47 -3.51
C GLY A 57 -10.23 -7.25 -2.71
N ASP A 58 -10.92 -8.18 -3.36
CA ASP A 58 -11.89 -9.11 -2.79
C ASP A 58 -11.27 -10.47 -2.40
N ARG A 59 -9.95 -10.64 -2.51
CA ARG A 59 -9.23 -11.89 -2.21
C ARG A 59 -8.76 -11.94 -0.75
N GLU A 60 -9.40 -12.77 0.07
CA GLU A 60 -9.02 -12.96 1.47
C GLU A 60 -7.62 -13.57 1.65
N ASP A 61 -7.21 -14.48 0.77
CA ASP A 61 -5.90 -15.13 0.83
C ASP A 61 -4.75 -14.16 0.50
N VAL A 62 -4.99 -13.19 -0.39
CA VAL A 62 -4.06 -12.07 -0.61
C VAL A 62 -3.99 -11.19 0.64
N ALA A 63 -5.13 -10.90 1.27
CA ALA A 63 -5.13 -10.16 2.53
C ALA A 63 -4.40 -10.92 3.64
N ASP A 64 -4.57 -12.25 3.74
CA ASP A 64 -3.86 -13.10 4.68
C ASP A 64 -2.35 -13.03 4.46
N MET A 65 -1.91 -13.16 3.20
CA MET A 65 -0.52 -13.08 2.82
C MET A 65 0.14 -11.75 3.20
N LEU A 66 -0.57 -10.64 3.02
CA LEU A 66 0.00 -9.32 3.24
C LEU A 66 -0.08 -8.87 4.71
N PHE A 67 -1.22 -9.07 5.37
CA PHE A 67 -1.55 -8.37 6.62
C PHE A 67 -1.55 -9.26 7.87
N THR A 68 -1.39 -10.58 7.75
CA THR A 68 -1.30 -11.46 8.93
C THR A 68 0.15 -11.78 9.29
N LEU A 69 0.35 -12.37 10.47
CA LEU A 69 1.62 -12.97 10.89
C LEU A 69 1.60 -14.50 10.73
N ASN A 70 0.75 -15.02 9.84
CA ASN A 70 0.65 -16.46 9.62
C ASN A 70 1.97 -17.02 9.10
N ALA A 71 2.47 -18.09 9.74
CA ALA A 71 3.71 -18.75 9.35
C ALA A 71 3.64 -19.37 7.94
N THR A 72 2.43 -19.71 7.49
CA THR A 72 2.14 -20.25 6.18
C THR A 72 0.81 -19.71 5.68
N VAL A 73 0.82 -19.14 4.48
CA VAL A 73 -0.37 -18.81 3.69
C VAL A 73 -0.31 -19.57 2.37
N ALA A 74 -1.48 -19.95 1.86
CA ALA A 74 -1.64 -20.48 0.51
C ALA A 74 -2.40 -19.45 -0.32
N LEU A 75 -1.84 -19.09 -1.47
CA LEU A 75 -2.54 -18.33 -2.49
C LEU A 75 -3.21 -19.32 -3.43
N ASP A 76 -4.50 -19.11 -3.72
CA ASP A 76 -5.36 -20.07 -4.43
C ASP A 76 -4.80 -20.54 -5.80
N ASP A 77 -3.85 -19.81 -6.38
CA ASP A 77 -3.46 -19.96 -7.78
C ASP A 77 -2.09 -20.63 -8.04
N SER A 78 -1.31 -21.07 -7.04
CA SER A 78 -0.15 -22.00 -7.22
C SER A 78 0.87 -22.02 -6.09
N VAL A 79 0.85 -21.04 -5.19
CA VAL A 79 1.94 -20.82 -4.23
C VAL A 79 1.45 -21.03 -2.81
N SER A 80 2.05 -21.98 -2.11
CA SER A 80 1.74 -22.28 -0.71
C SER A 80 3.03 -22.39 0.10
N GLY A 81 2.91 -22.30 1.42
CA GLY A 81 4.07 -22.41 2.31
C GLY A 81 4.85 -21.10 2.47
N LEU A 82 4.32 -19.97 2.00
CA LEU A 82 4.96 -18.67 2.20
C LEU A 82 4.56 -18.07 3.55
N PRO A 83 5.49 -17.51 4.32
CA PRO A 83 5.16 -16.72 5.49
C PRO A 83 4.48 -15.42 5.06
N ALA A 84 3.44 -15.02 5.79
CA ALA A 84 2.80 -13.73 5.60
C ALA A 84 3.73 -12.58 5.98
N LEU A 85 3.48 -11.40 5.42
CA LEU A 85 4.36 -10.24 5.55
C LEU A 85 4.11 -9.39 6.79
N GLY A 86 2.99 -9.58 7.49
CA GLY A 86 2.67 -8.86 8.71
C GLY A 86 2.62 -7.35 8.54
N PHE A 87 2.12 -6.87 7.40
CA PHE A 87 1.96 -5.43 7.16
C PHE A 87 0.93 -4.86 8.14
N ASN A 88 1.30 -3.79 8.83
CA ASN A 88 0.41 -3.05 9.72
C ASN A 88 0.03 -1.66 9.15
N ILE A 89 0.62 -1.29 8.00
CA ILE A 89 0.29 -0.07 7.26
C ILE A 89 -0.39 -0.41 5.93
N ALA A 90 -1.51 0.25 5.60
CA ALA A 90 -2.12 0.18 4.27
C ALA A 90 -2.45 1.58 3.73
N ARG A 91 -2.04 1.85 2.48
CA ARG A 91 -2.31 3.13 1.80
C ARG A 91 -3.42 2.97 0.75
N TYR A 92 -4.53 3.68 0.92
CA TYR A 92 -5.72 3.67 0.07
C TYR A 92 -5.73 4.87 -0.89
N ASN A 93 -5.90 4.63 -2.19
CA ASN A 93 -5.96 5.71 -3.19
C ASN A 93 -7.41 6.13 -3.45
N ILE A 94 -7.71 7.37 -3.10
CA ILE A 94 -8.93 8.06 -3.45
C ILE A 94 -8.84 8.42 -4.95
N GLY A 95 -9.65 7.74 -5.75
CA GLY A 95 -9.60 7.79 -7.21
C GLY A 95 -10.13 9.08 -7.82
N GLY A 96 -9.70 9.35 -9.06
CA GLY A 96 -10.15 10.50 -9.86
C GLY A 96 -10.89 10.12 -11.14
N THR A 97 -10.91 8.85 -11.52
CA THR A 97 -11.38 8.39 -12.84
C THR A 97 -12.90 8.32 -12.87
N GLY A 98 -13.53 8.77 -13.96
CA GLY A 98 -14.96 8.62 -14.18
C GLY A 98 -15.28 8.13 -15.58
N SER A 99 -16.47 7.55 -15.76
CA SER A 99 -17.06 7.17 -17.04
C SER A 99 -18.31 7.98 -17.39
N ASN A 100 -18.68 8.92 -16.51
CA ASN A 100 -19.83 9.79 -16.71
C ASN A 100 -19.53 10.88 -17.76
N VAL A 101 -20.61 11.39 -18.34
CA VAL A 101 -20.60 12.58 -19.20
C VAL A 101 -21.29 13.70 -18.43
N ILE A 102 -20.65 14.87 -18.39
CA ILE A 102 -21.19 16.08 -17.76
C ILE A 102 -21.69 16.98 -18.89
N ASN A 103 -22.98 17.33 -18.87
CA ASN A 103 -23.53 18.29 -19.81
C ASN A 103 -23.30 19.72 -19.28
N ASP A 104 -22.40 20.46 -19.91
CA ASP A 104 -22.10 21.85 -19.61
C ASP A 104 -22.80 22.75 -20.64
N ASN A 105 -23.98 23.26 -20.28
CA ASN A 105 -24.73 24.22 -21.11
C ASN A 105 -24.98 23.75 -22.56
N GLY A 106 -25.18 22.45 -22.76
CA GLY A 106 -25.41 21.83 -24.06
C GLY A 106 -24.18 21.16 -24.67
N ASP A 107 -23.00 21.34 -24.08
CA ASP A 107 -21.78 20.65 -24.50
C ASP A 107 -21.50 19.44 -23.59
N ASP A 108 -21.28 18.27 -24.18
CA ASP A 108 -20.96 17.06 -23.44
C ASP A 108 -19.46 16.97 -23.16
N VAL A 109 -19.10 16.94 -21.87
CA VAL A 109 -17.72 16.84 -21.37
C VAL A 109 -17.51 15.45 -20.77
N SER A 110 -16.45 14.77 -21.17
CA SER A 110 -16.08 13.44 -20.67
C SER A 110 -14.60 13.37 -20.35
N MET A 111 -14.21 12.44 -19.47
CA MET A 111 -12.81 12.18 -19.18
C MET A 111 -12.01 11.82 -20.43
N THR A 112 -10.83 12.41 -20.58
CA THR A 112 -9.81 12.04 -21.56
C THR A 112 -9.08 10.78 -21.09
N VAL A 113 -9.28 9.66 -21.80
CA VAL A 113 -8.62 8.38 -21.48
C VAL A 113 -7.28 8.26 -22.21
N SER A 114 -6.21 7.97 -21.47
CA SER A 114 -4.90 7.66 -22.05
C SER A 114 -4.82 6.19 -22.46
N SER A 115 -4.43 5.92 -23.72
CA SER A 115 -4.16 4.54 -24.19
C SER A 115 -2.98 3.87 -23.48
N LYS A 116 -2.16 4.65 -22.75
CA LYS A 116 -1.04 4.17 -21.93
C LYS A 116 -1.44 3.86 -20.49
N MET A 117 -2.69 4.13 -20.10
CA MET A 117 -3.21 3.85 -18.76
C MET A 117 -4.04 2.56 -18.80
N PRO A 118 -3.47 1.41 -18.37
CA PRO A 118 -4.23 0.18 -18.19
C PRO A 118 -5.47 0.37 -17.30
N ALA A 119 -6.55 -0.34 -17.62
CA ALA A 119 -7.83 -0.22 -16.90
C ALA A 119 -7.72 -0.48 -15.39
N PHE A 120 -6.83 -1.41 -14.97
CA PHE A 120 -6.66 -1.67 -13.54
C PHE A 120 -6.12 -0.46 -12.76
N LYS A 121 -5.50 0.52 -13.44
CA LYS A 121 -5.00 1.77 -12.83
C LYS A 121 -6.07 2.86 -12.68
N ALA A 122 -7.23 2.66 -13.29
CA ALA A 122 -8.32 3.62 -13.33
C ALA A 122 -9.14 3.55 -12.03
N MET A 123 -8.71 4.30 -11.01
CA MET A 123 -9.40 4.34 -9.70
C MET A 123 -10.56 5.32 -9.78
N GLU A 124 -11.76 4.84 -9.50
CA GLU A 124 -12.99 5.60 -9.68
C GLU A 124 -13.11 6.77 -8.69
N THR A 125 -13.60 7.92 -9.18
CA THR A 125 -13.97 9.07 -8.33
C THR A 125 -15.32 8.84 -7.67
N PHE A 126 -15.43 9.27 -6.42
CA PHE A 126 -16.72 9.31 -5.70
C PHE A 126 -17.53 10.56 -6.06
N TRP A 127 -16.89 11.63 -6.56
CA TRP A 127 -17.53 12.89 -6.92
C TRP A 127 -17.57 13.03 -8.45
N LEU A 128 -18.76 12.84 -9.01
CA LEU A 128 -18.98 12.60 -10.43
C LEU A 128 -18.99 13.88 -11.26
N ASP A 129 -19.52 14.97 -10.71
CA ASP A 129 -19.71 16.23 -11.44
C ASP A 129 -19.66 17.45 -10.50
N TRP A 130 -19.50 18.63 -11.09
CA TRP A 130 -19.42 19.90 -10.36
C TRP A 130 -20.80 20.49 -10.01
N PHE A 131 -21.91 19.79 -10.24
CA PHE A 131 -23.24 20.37 -10.04
C PHE A 131 -23.60 20.55 -8.56
N ASN A 132 -23.07 19.69 -7.69
CA ASN A 132 -23.34 19.77 -6.26
C ASN A 132 -22.20 19.19 -5.41
N SER A 133 -21.79 19.95 -4.40
CA SER A 133 -20.78 19.53 -3.41
C SER A 133 -21.38 18.78 -2.21
N ASP A 134 -22.70 18.66 -2.10
CA ASP A 134 -23.37 17.89 -1.06
C ASP A 134 -23.25 16.37 -1.33
N PRO A 135 -22.58 15.61 -0.43
CA PRO A 135 -22.32 14.17 -0.59
C PRO A 135 -23.57 13.29 -0.58
N THR A 136 -24.74 13.84 -0.27
CA THR A 136 -26.02 13.11 -0.25
C THR A 136 -26.75 13.13 -1.59
N THR A 137 -26.23 13.87 -2.57
CA THR A 137 -26.86 14.05 -3.88
C THR A 137 -26.34 13.07 -4.93
N SER A 138 -26.98 13.05 -6.11
CA SER A 138 -26.56 12.20 -7.23
C SER A 138 -25.23 12.59 -7.87
N SER A 139 -24.67 13.76 -7.52
CA SER A 139 -23.31 14.14 -7.90
C SER A 139 -22.25 13.26 -7.20
N TRP A 140 -22.65 12.43 -6.24
CA TRP A 140 -21.78 11.49 -5.55
C TRP A 140 -22.23 10.05 -5.74
N ASN A 141 -21.26 9.14 -5.91
CA ASN A 141 -21.52 7.72 -5.99
C ASN A 141 -20.63 6.92 -5.04
N TRP A 142 -21.20 6.55 -3.89
CA TRP A 142 -20.53 5.78 -2.85
C TRP A 142 -20.41 4.27 -3.13
N SER A 143 -20.87 3.79 -4.29
CA SER A 143 -20.76 2.37 -4.66
C SER A 143 -19.47 2.01 -5.41
N VAL A 144 -18.78 3.02 -5.97
CA VAL A 144 -17.56 2.82 -6.77
C VAL A 144 -16.38 2.29 -5.95
N ASP A 145 -15.31 1.89 -6.65
CA ASP A 145 -14.06 1.42 -6.05
C ASP A 145 -14.27 0.28 -5.03
N ALA A 146 -15.22 -0.60 -5.33
CA ALA A 146 -15.68 -1.64 -4.39
C ALA A 146 -14.55 -2.59 -3.96
N LYS A 147 -13.64 -2.94 -4.87
CA LYS A 147 -12.58 -3.91 -4.59
C LYS A 147 -11.48 -3.34 -3.70
N GLN A 148 -11.02 -2.12 -3.95
CA GLN A 148 -10.02 -1.50 -3.08
C GLN A 148 -10.57 -1.28 -1.66
N ARG A 149 -11.84 -0.87 -1.53
CA ARG A 149 -12.52 -0.76 -0.24
C ARG A 149 -12.70 -2.10 0.47
N ALA A 150 -12.98 -3.17 -0.28
CA ALA A 150 -13.01 -4.53 0.28
C ALA A 150 -11.65 -4.90 0.87
N MET A 151 -10.54 -4.62 0.15
CA MET A 151 -9.20 -4.91 0.66
C MET A 151 -8.84 -4.08 1.88
N LEU A 152 -9.23 -2.81 1.92
CA LEU A 152 -9.05 -1.95 3.08
C LEU A 152 -9.77 -2.52 4.32
N THR A 153 -10.98 -3.04 4.13
CA THR A 153 -11.75 -3.73 5.18
C THR A 153 -11.03 -5.01 5.63
N LEU A 154 -10.61 -5.85 4.68
CA LEU A 154 -9.91 -7.10 4.96
C LEU A 154 -8.58 -6.89 5.69
N ALA A 155 -7.84 -5.85 5.32
CA ALA A 155 -6.59 -5.44 5.95
C ALA A 155 -6.82 -5.02 7.41
N THR A 156 -7.83 -4.17 7.66
CA THR A 156 -8.20 -3.71 9.01
C THR A 156 -8.65 -4.88 9.89
N GLN A 157 -9.41 -5.83 9.35
CA GLN A 157 -9.81 -7.05 10.07
C GLN A 157 -8.62 -7.95 10.46
N ARG A 158 -7.47 -7.78 9.80
CA ARG A 158 -6.22 -8.54 10.05
C ARG A 158 -5.22 -7.78 10.93
N GLY A 159 -5.61 -6.62 11.46
CA GLY A 159 -4.81 -5.88 12.44
C GLY A 159 -3.94 -4.78 11.85
N VAL A 160 -4.20 -4.34 10.62
CA VAL A 160 -3.66 -3.06 10.14
C VAL A 160 -4.18 -1.93 11.04
N ASP A 161 -3.26 -1.14 11.58
CA ASP A 161 -3.53 -0.10 12.58
C ASP A 161 -3.07 1.30 12.15
N VAL A 162 -2.33 1.41 11.03
CA VAL A 162 -2.04 2.68 10.38
C VAL A 162 -2.62 2.68 8.97
N LEU A 163 -3.52 3.62 8.72
CA LEU A 163 -4.17 3.77 7.43
C LEU A 163 -3.86 5.15 6.86
N GLU A 164 -3.40 5.19 5.62
CA GLU A 164 -3.17 6.44 4.89
C GLU A 164 -4.11 6.50 3.70
N ALA A 165 -4.89 7.56 3.59
CA ALA A 165 -5.54 7.91 2.34
C ALA A 165 -4.57 8.76 1.51
N PHE A 166 -4.51 8.54 0.21
CA PHE A 166 -3.77 9.40 -0.70
C PHE A 166 -4.51 9.56 -2.03
N SER A 167 -4.05 10.45 -2.91
CA SER A 167 -4.62 10.58 -4.24
C SER A 167 -3.54 10.72 -5.32
N ASN A 168 -3.64 9.91 -6.37
CA ASN A 168 -2.81 10.06 -7.56
C ASN A 168 -3.31 11.15 -8.52
N SER A 169 -4.59 11.53 -8.41
CA SER A 169 -5.21 12.53 -9.27
C SER A 169 -6.52 13.00 -8.65
N PRO A 170 -6.84 14.29 -8.74
CA PRO A 170 -8.19 14.77 -8.45
C PRO A 170 -9.22 14.12 -9.40
N PRO A 171 -10.53 14.23 -9.10
CA PRO A 171 -11.60 13.94 -10.04
C PRO A 171 -11.29 14.53 -11.42
N TRP A 172 -11.47 13.73 -12.48
CA TRP A 172 -11.03 14.07 -13.83
C TRP A 172 -11.54 15.43 -14.31
N TRP A 173 -12.74 15.84 -13.90
CA TRP A 173 -13.34 17.11 -14.28
C TRP A 173 -12.69 18.32 -13.57
N MET A 174 -11.92 18.08 -12.50
CA MET A 174 -11.11 19.11 -11.85
C MET A 174 -9.78 19.36 -12.56
N THR A 175 -9.39 18.52 -13.55
CA THR A 175 -8.08 18.65 -14.20
C THR A 175 -8.11 19.54 -15.44
N ASN A 176 -6.98 20.19 -15.74
CA ASN A 176 -6.84 21.11 -16.88
C ASN A 176 -7.09 20.42 -18.23
N ASN A 177 -6.77 19.13 -18.34
CA ASN A 177 -6.89 18.34 -19.57
C ASN A 177 -7.99 17.27 -19.54
N HIS A 178 -8.82 17.26 -18.49
CA HIS A 178 -9.83 16.23 -18.21
C HIS A 178 -9.27 14.79 -18.14
N ALA A 179 -7.97 14.62 -17.89
CA ALA A 179 -7.32 13.33 -17.75
C ALA A 179 -6.79 13.12 -16.33
N THR A 180 -6.79 11.87 -15.88
CA THR A 180 -6.21 11.44 -14.58
C THR A 180 -4.81 10.83 -14.74
N ALA A 181 -4.30 10.79 -15.97
CA ALA A 181 -3.00 10.23 -16.32
C ALA A 181 -1.87 11.28 -16.30
N GLY A 182 -2.05 12.38 -15.56
CA GLY A 182 -1.13 13.51 -15.48
C GLY A 182 -1.38 14.62 -16.50
N ALA A 183 -0.66 15.72 -16.35
CA ALA A 183 -0.65 16.84 -17.30
C ALA A 183 -0.01 16.44 -18.64
N ALA A 184 -0.21 17.26 -19.67
CA ALA A 184 0.42 17.04 -20.98
C ALA A 184 1.95 17.22 -20.92
N ASN A 185 2.42 18.10 -20.03
CA ASN A 185 3.82 18.29 -19.69
C ASN A 185 4.04 17.86 -18.23
N GLY A 186 5.13 17.15 -17.94
CA GLY A 186 5.38 16.59 -16.60
C GLY A 186 5.74 17.63 -15.54
N ASP A 187 6.09 18.85 -15.96
CA ASP A 187 6.42 19.95 -15.04
C ASP A 187 5.20 20.80 -14.64
N ASP A 188 4.03 20.54 -15.23
CA ASP A 188 2.82 21.33 -15.02
C ASP A 188 1.89 20.64 -14.01
N ASP A 189 1.31 21.42 -13.09
CA ASP A 189 0.19 20.97 -12.26
C ASP A 189 -1.05 20.74 -13.14
N ASN A 190 -1.66 19.56 -13.01
CA ASN A 190 -2.85 19.22 -13.77
C ASN A 190 -4.15 19.62 -13.06
N LEU A 191 -4.10 20.11 -11.81
CA LEU A 191 -5.28 20.61 -11.11
C LEU A 191 -5.62 22.03 -11.59
N GLN A 192 -6.90 22.29 -11.86
CA GLN A 192 -7.38 23.63 -12.14
C GLN A 192 -7.26 24.49 -10.88
N SER A 193 -6.64 25.67 -10.99
CA SER A 193 -6.37 26.55 -9.84
C SER A 193 -7.60 26.93 -9.00
N TRP A 194 -8.79 26.99 -9.60
CA TRP A 194 -10.05 27.28 -8.89
C TRP A 194 -10.64 26.06 -8.16
N ASN A 195 -10.08 24.87 -8.33
CA ASN A 195 -10.55 23.63 -7.70
C ASN A 195 -9.72 23.19 -6.49
N HIS A 196 -8.74 23.99 -6.03
CA HIS A 196 -7.95 23.61 -4.85
C HIS A 196 -8.82 23.34 -3.61
N ASP A 197 -9.75 24.25 -3.30
CA ASP A 197 -10.65 24.09 -2.16
C ASP A 197 -11.63 22.92 -2.37
N GLN A 198 -12.09 22.72 -3.62
CA GLN A 198 -12.99 21.62 -3.96
C GLN A 198 -12.28 20.27 -3.86
N PHE A 199 -11.00 20.20 -4.24
CA PHE A 199 -10.21 18.98 -4.11
C PHE A 199 -9.91 18.66 -2.63
N ALA A 200 -9.60 19.68 -1.82
CA ALA A 200 -9.49 19.49 -0.37
C ALA A 200 -10.81 19.01 0.26
N LEU A 201 -11.94 19.58 -0.16
CA LEU A 201 -13.28 19.15 0.25
C LEU A 201 -13.55 17.70 -0.19
N TYR A 202 -13.16 17.33 -1.41
CA TYR A 202 -13.33 15.98 -1.93
C TYR A 202 -12.65 14.95 -1.03
N LEU A 203 -11.35 15.14 -0.77
CA LEU A 203 -10.56 14.23 0.06
C LEU A 203 -11.10 14.15 1.50
N ALA A 204 -11.42 15.29 2.11
CA ALA A 204 -11.99 15.34 3.45
C ALA A 204 -13.36 14.63 3.53
N THR A 205 -14.18 14.77 2.49
CA THR A 205 -15.50 14.13 2.42
C THR A 205 -15.37 12.61 2.30
N VAL A 206 -14.45 12.12 1.47
CA VAL A 206 -14.19 10.67 1.34
C VAL A 206 -13.66 10.09 2.65
N VAL A 207 -12.70 10.75 3.30
CA VAL A 207 -12.19 10.32 4.62
C VAL A 207 -13.29 10.31 5.67
N SER A 208 -14.13 11.35 5.72
CA SER A 208 -15.27 11.41 6.63
C SER A 208 -16.29 10.30 6.37
N GLN A 209 -16.57 10.01 5.09
CA GLN A 209 -17.48 8.93 4.69
C GLN A 209 -16.92 7.56 5.07
N ALA A 210 -15.62 7.34 4.88
CA ALA A 210 -14.95 6.10 5.25
C ALA A 210 -15.08 5.82 6.75
N LYS A 211 -14.89 6.85 7.59
CA LYS A 211 -15.08 6.74 9.04
C LYS A 211 -16.52 6.44 9.42
N ALA A 212 -17.47 7.22 8.88
CA ALA A 212 -18.86 7.15 9.28
C ALA A 212 -19.58 5.88 8.78
N SER A 213 -19.24 5.41 7.57
CA SER A 213 -20.01 4.37 6.88
C SER A 213 -19.26 3.06 6.67
N TRP A 214 -17.92 3.09 6.62
CA TRP A 214 -17.11 1.89 6.38
C TRP A 214 -16.37 1.41 7.64
N GLY A 215 -16.36 2.21 8.71
CA GLY A 215 -15.63 1.92 9.93
C GLY A 215 -14.11 2.04 9.78
N ILE A 216 -13.65 2.78 8.76
CA ILE A 216 -12.24 2.99 8.44
C ILE A 216 -11.83 4.38 8.91
N ASP A 217 -10.91 4.45 9.88
CA ASP A 217 -10.36 5.71 10.40
C ASP A 217 -8.94 5.90 9.84
N PHE A 218 -8.79 6.83 8.90
CA PHE A 218 -7.48 7.13 8.32
C PHE A 218 -6.63 7.95 9.30
N THR A 219 -5.40 7.50 9.52
CA THR A 219 -4.37 8.19 10.32
C THR A 219 -3.79 9.38 9.55
N TYR A 220 -3.57 9.19 8.24
CA TYR A 220 -2.91 10.15 7.37
C TYR A 220 -3.73 10.42 6.11
N LEU A 221 -3.58 11.62 5.55
CA LEU A 221 -4.13 12.02 4.26
C LEU A 221 -3.06 12.75 3.46
N GLU A 222 -2.68 12.20 2.31
CA GLU A 222 -1.70 12.79 1.38
C GLU A 222 -2.38 13.24 0.06
N PRO A 223 -2.56 14.55 -0.17
CA PRO A 223 -3.26 15.04 -1.34
C PRO A 223 -2.49 14.92 -2.67
N PHE A 224 -1.17 14.71 -2.67
CA PHE A 224 -0.35 14.69 -3.89
C PHE A 224 0.52 13.44 -4.02
N ASN A 225 0.71 12.99 -5.26
CA ASN A 225 1.65 11.93 -5.63
C ASN A 225 2.40 12.32 -6.92
N GLU A 226 3.65 11.89 -7.03
CA GLU A 226 4.57 12.11 -8.16
C GLU A 226 4.10 11.51 -9.49
#